data_AF-A0A3D5DYU8-F1
#
_entry.id   AF-A0A3D5DYU8-F1
#
_cell.length_a   1.000
_cell.length_b   1.000
_cell.length_c   1.000
_cell.angle_alpha   90.00
_cell.angle_beta   90.00
_cell.angle_gamma   90.00
#
_symmetry.space_group_name_H-M   'P 1'
#
loop_
_entity.id
_entity.type
_entity.pdbx_description
1 polymer ?
#
loop_
_entity_poly.entity_id
_entity_poly.type
_entity_poly.pdbx_seq_one_letter_code
_entity_poly.pdbx_strand_id
1 'polypeptide(L)'
;MNALEVPGHLELESRILARDLRAWAARDDSRPQAGPRQAVNRVVRSIDRTLAELHALRTQLAAEIRQSDDAAMARTAELLARLNRDGAR
;
A
#
# COMPACT_ATOMS: atom_id res chain seq x y z
N MET A 1 1.20 10.59 15.17
CA MET A 1 0.60 9.55 14.31
C MET A 1 0.24 10.22 13.00
N ASN A 2 1.02 9.97 11.93
CA ASN A 2 0.55 10.31 10.59
C ASN A 2 -0.55 9.30 10.26
N ALA A 3 -1.74 9.79 9.93
CA ALA A 3 -2.75 8.93 9.31
C ALA A 3 -2.11 8.31 8.06
N LEU A 4 -2.32 7.00 7.86
CA LEU A 4 -1.97 6.35 6.61
C LEU A 4 -2.85 6.93 5.51
N GLU A 5 -2.44 8.08 4.96
CA GLU A 5 -3.10 8.64 3.80
C GLU A 5 -2.77 7.75 2.62
N VAL A 6 -3.81 7.31 1.91
CA VAL A 6 -3.64 6.76 0.57
C VAL A 6 -2.99 7.88 -0.25
N PRO A 7 -1.77 7.69 -0.78
CA PRO A 7 -1.11 8.75 -1.53
C PRO A 7 -2.01 9.16 -2.69
N GLY A 8 -2.37 10.45 -2.81
CA GLY A 8 -3.21 10.96 -3.90
C GLY A 8 -2.69 10.63 -5.31
N HIS A 9 -1.40 10.27 -5.40
CA HIS A 9 -0.79 9.71 -6.60
C HIS A 9 -1.47 8.42 -7.09
N LEU A 10 -1.93 7.53 -6.20
CA LEU A 10 -2.56 6.26 -6.59
C LEU A 10 -3.88 6.44 -7.34
N GLU A 11 -4.69 7.45 -6.95
CA GLU A 11 -5.93 7.76 -7.66
C GLU A 11 -5.65 8.29 -9.08
N LEU A 12 -4.66 9.18 -9.20
CA LEU A 12 -4.22 9.71 -10.49
C LEU A 12 -3.68 8.60 -11.40
N GLU A 13 -2.87 7.70 -10.87
CA GLU A 13 -2.31 6.55 -11.60
C GLU A 13 -3.42 5.63 -12.10
N SER A 14 -4.46 5.35 -11.30
CA SER A 14 -5.62 4.54 -11.72
C SER A 14 -6.33 5.13 -12.95
N ARG A 15 -6.52 6.45 -12.98
CA ARG A 15 -7.14 7.14 -14.15
C ARG A 15 -6.25 7.07 -15.39
N ILE A 16 -4.93 7.24 -15.23
CA ILE A 16 -3.96 7.13 -16.34
C ILE A 16 -3.92 5.70 -16.89
N LEU A 17 -3.89 4.71 -16.02
CA LEU A 17 -3.95 3.28 -16.36
C LEU A 17 -5.19 2.97 -17.20
N ALA A 18 -6.37 3.40 -16.75
CA ALA A 18 -7.62 3.18 -17.47
C ALA A 18 -7.60 3.78 -18.89
N ARG A 19 -7.05 4.99 -19.06
CA ARG A 19 -6.90 5.64 -20.37
C ARG A 19 -5.95 4.86 -21.28
N ASP A 20 -4.76 4.53 -20.80
CA ASP A 20 -3.72 3.89 -21.62
C ASP A 20 -4.12 2.43 -21.99
N LEU A 21 -4.86 1.74 -21.13
CA LEU A 21 -5.48 0.44 -21.45
C LEU A 21 -6.56 0.54 -22.53
N ARG A 22 -7.41 1.58 -22.51
CA ARG A 22 -8.38 1.82 -23.59
C ARG A 22 -7.68 2.08 -24.92
N ALA A 23 -6.59 2.83 -24.92
CA ALA A 23 -5.80 3.08 -26.13
C ALA A 23 -5.17 1.78 -26.67
N TRP A 24 -4.71 0.88 -25.80
CA TRP A 24 -4.21 -0.44 -26.19
C TRP A 24 -5.31 -1.36 -26.75
N ALA A 25 -6.51 -1.30 -26.16
CA ALA A 25 -7.66 -2.09 -26.60
C ALA A 25 -8.21 -1.60 -27.96
N ALA A 26 -8.19 -0.30 -28.20
CA ALA A 26 -8.65 0.33 -29.44
C ALA A 26 -7.58 0.36 -30.55
N ARG A 27 -6.43 -0.31 -30.35
CA ARG A 27 -5.36 -0.32 -31.35
C ARG A 27 -5.82 -1.04 -32.62
N ASP A 28 -5.26 -0.61 -33.74
CA ASP A 28 -5.48 -1.20 -35.07
C ASP A 28 -4.20 -1.92 -35.51
N ASP A 29 -4.21 -3.24 -35.37
CA ASP A 29 -3.05 -4.09 -35.67
C ASP A 29 -2.75 -4.21 -37.18
N SER A 30 -3.59 -3.63 -38.06
CA SER A 30 -3.33 -3.60 -39.51
C SER A 30 -2.28 -2.56 -39.94
N ARG A 31 -1.87 -1.67 -39.02
CA ARG A 31 -0.92 -0.59 -39.29
C ARG A 31 0.12 -0.44 -38.18
N PRO A 32 1.36 -0.02 -38.50
CA PRO A 32 2.36 0.29 -37.48
C PRO A 32 1.89 1.43 -36.57
N GLN A 33 1.81 1.19 -35.26
CA GLN A 33 1.40 2.19 -34.26
C GLN A 33 2.32 2.17 -33.03
N ALA A 34 3.16 3.19 -32.90
CA ALA A 34 4.03 3.33 -31.73
C ALA A 34 3.26 3.73 -30.45
N GLY A 35 2.18 4.51 -30.60
CA GLY A 35 1.40 5.06 -29.49
C GLY A 35 0.82 4.00 -28.53
N PRO A 36 0.00 3.04 -29.00
CA PRO A 36 -0.56 1.99 -28.16
C PRO A 36 0.50 1.16 -27.44
N ARG A 37 1.60 0.81 -28.12
CA ARG A 37 2.69 0.04 -27.51
C ARG A 37 3.40 0.83 -26.40
N GLN A 38 3.64 2.12 -26.61
CA GLN A 38 4.20 2.98 -25.57
C GLN A 38 3.24 3.17 -24.39
N ALA A 39 1.94 3.27 -24.66
CA ALA A 39 0.90 3.34 -23.63
C ALA A 39 0.92 2.10 -22.73
N VAL A 40 0.96 0.90 -23.32
CA VAL A 40 1.00 -0.33 -22.51
C VAL A 40 2.31 -0.46 -21.71
N ASN A 41 3.44 0.02 -22.23
CA ASN A 41 4.69 0.04 -21.46
C ASN A 41 4.62 0.99 -20.25
N ARG A 42 3.89 2.11 -20.35
CA ARG A 42 3.64 2.99 -19.21
C ARG A 42 2.72 2.32 -18.19
N VAL A 43 1.68 1.64 -18.64
CA VAL A 43 0.76 0.85 -17.79
C VAL A 43 1.56 -0.16 -16.97
N VAL A 44 2.42 -0.98 -17.59
CA VAL A 44 3.23 -1.98 -16.87
C VAL A 44 4.12 -1.32 -15.80
N ARG A 45 4.85 -0.27 -16.16
CA ARG A 45 5.71 0.44 -15.19
C ARG A 45 4.94 1.07 -14.03
N SER A 46 3.74 1.60 -14.31
CA SER A 46 2.86 2.18 -13.29
C SER A 46 2.38 1.10 -12.32
N ILE A 47 1.93 -0.05 -12.84
CA ILE A 47 1.54 -1.21 -12.02
C ILE A 47 2.70 -1.65 -11.13
N ASP A 48 3.89 -1.84 -11.69
CA ASP A 48 5.06 -2.29 -10.92
C ASP A 48 5.42 -1.30 -9.80
N ARG A 49 5.37 0.00 -10.09
CA ARG A 49 5.59 1.05 -9.11
C ARG A 49 4.53 1.02 -8.01
N THR A 50 3.24 0.97 -8.37
CA THR A 50 2.15 0.91 -7.41
C THR A 50 2.26 -0.33 -6.52
N LEU A 51 2.61 -1.49 -7.08
CA LEU A 51 2.83 -2.70 -6.29
C LEU A 51 3.99 -2.53 -5.30
N ALA A 52 5.10 -1.92 -5.71
CA ALA A 52 6.23 -1.64 -4.83
C ALA A 52 5.82 -0.69 -3.67
N GLU A 53 5.10 0.39 -3.98
CA GLU A 53 4.61 1.34 -2.98
C GLU A 53 3.62 0.68 -2.00
N LEU A 54 2.68 -0.12 -2.50
CA LEU A 54 1.74 -0.88 -1.66
C LEU A 54 2.47 -1.91 -0.78
N HIS A 55 3.51 -2.58 -1.30
CA HIS A 55 4.33 -3.49 -0.49
C HIS A 55 5.10 -2.76 0.62
N ALA A 56 5.62 -1.57 0.35
CA ALA A 56 6.26 -0.73 1.35
C ALA A 56 5.27 -0.31 2.44
N LEU A 57 4.10 0.22 2.05
CA LEU A 57 3.02 0.59 2.98
C LEU A 57 2.55 -0.59 3.84
N ARG A 58 2.35 -1.77 3.23
CA ARG A 58 2.00 -2.99 3.96
C ARG A 58 3.05 -3.36 5.01
N THR A 59 4.33 -3.25 4.64
CA THR A 59 5.44 -3.59 5.55
C THR A 59 5.51 -2.61 6.72
N GLN A 60 5.33 -1.32 6.46
CA GLN A 60 5.25 -0.30 7.49
C GLN A 60 4.06 -0.54 8.43
N LEU A 61 2.86 -0.72 7.90
CA LEU A 61 1.66 -0.98 8.69
C LEU A 61 1.81 -2.24 9.56
N ALA A 62 2.40 -3.32 9.02
CA ALA A 62 2.67 -4.53 9.79
C ALA A 62 3.69 -4.32 10.93
N ALA A 63 4.62 -3.37 10.78
CA ALA A 63 5.53 -3.00 11.86
C ALA A 63 4.82 -2.16 12.93
N GLU A 64 3.99 -1.19 12.52
CA GLU A 64 3.21 -0.35 13.43
C GLU A 64 2.21 -1.18 14.27
N ILE A 65 1.53 -2.16 13.66
CA ILE A 65 0.64 -3.09 14.36
C ILE A 65 1.41 -3.85 15.44
N ARG A 66 2.55 -4.45 15.09
CA ARG A 66 3.38 -5.20 16.05
C ARG A 66 3.84 -4.33 17.23
N GLN A 67 4.29 -3.11 16.95
CA GLN A 67 4.67 -2.16 18.01
C GLN A 67 3.49 -1.81 18.92
N SER A 68 2.30 -1.63 18.35
CA SER A 68 1.07 -1.39 19.11
C SER A 68 0.73 -2.57 20.02
N ASP A 69 0.81 -3.79 19.49
CA ASP A 69 0.52 -5.02 20.21
C ASP A 69 1.52 -5.26 21.35
N ASP A 70 2.82 -5.09 21.09
CA ASP A 70 3.88 -5.20 22.09
C ASP A 70 3.67 -4.18 23.24
N ALA A 71 3.30 -2.95 22.90
CA ALA A 71 3.00 -1.91 23.90
C ALA A 71 1.72 -2.22 24.70
N ALA A 72 0.71 -2.84 24.08
CA ALA A 72 -0.48 -3.31 24.79
C ALA A 72 -0.12 -4.44 25.77
N MET A 73 0.65 -5.43 25.32
CA MET A 73 1.10 -6.54 26.16
C MET A 73 1.93 -6.07 27.36
N ALA A 74 2.84 -5.11 27.16
CA ALA A 74 3.65 -4.53 28.23
C ALA A 74 2.78 -3.85 29.30
N ARG A 75 1.78 -3.05 28.88
CA ARG A 75 0.82 -2.39 29.78
C ARG A 75 0.01 -3.41 30.57
N THR A 76 -0.45 -4.48 29.93
CA THR A 76 -1.18 -5.57 30.60
C THR A 76 -0.30 -6.30 31.62
N ALA A 77 0.96 -6.60 31.26
CA ALA A 77 1.90 -7.24 32.16
C ALA A 77 2.19 -6.39 33.41
N GLU A 78 2.37 -5.08 33.23
CA GLU A 78 2.57 -4.14 34.34
C GLU A 78 1.36 -4.09 35.28
N LEU A 79 0.15 -4.06 34.73
CA LEU A 79 -1.10 -4.08 35.50
C LEU A 79 -1.23 -5.37 36.33
N LEU A 80 -0.99 -6.53 35.71
CA LEU A 80 -1.03 -7.82 36.40
C LEU A 80 0.02 -7.90 37.52
N ALA A 81 1.25 -7.43 37.25
CA ALA A 81 2.30 -7.40 38.25
C ALA A 81 1.94 -6.49 39.44
N ARG A 82 1.24 -5.38 39.19
CA ARG A 82 0.73 -4.50 40.25
C ARG A 82 -0.37 -5.16 41.08
N LEU A 83 -1.36 -5.77 40.43
CA LEU A 83 -2.44 -6.49 41.12
C LEU A 83 -1.91 -7.63 41.99
N ASN A 84 -0.91 -8.39 41.51
CA ASN A 84 -0.29 -9.46 42.28
C ASN A 84 0.46 -8.94 43.50
N ARG A 85 1.10 -7.76 43.42
CA ARG A 85 1.75 -7.12 44.58
C ARG A 85 0.71 -6.61 45.60
N ASP A 86 -0.39 -6.06 45.11
CA ASP A 86 -1.43 -5.47 45.96
C ASP A 86 -2.26 -6.55 46.66
N GLY A 87 -2.50 -7.71 46.03
CA GLY A 87 -3.21 -8.85 46.62
C GLY A 87 -2.35 -9.80 47.47
N ALA A 88 -1.02 -9.65 47.45
CA ALA A 88 -0.09 -10.36 48.32
C ALA A 88 0.19 -9.64 49.66
N ARG A 89 -0.48 -8.51 49.90
CA ARG A 89 -0.48 -7.75 51.16
C ARG A 89 -1.78 -7.99 51.91
#